data_AF-A0A2D5EP67-F1
#
_entry.id   AF-A0A2D5EP67-F1
#
_cell.length_a   1.000
_cell.length_b   1.000
_cell.length_c   1.000
_cell.angle_alpha   90.00
_cell.angle_beta   90.00
_cell.angle_gamma   90.00
#
_symmetry.space_group_name_H-M   'P 1'
#
loop_
_entity.id
_entity.type
_entity.pdbx_description
1 polymer ?
#
loop_
_entity_poly.entity_id
_entity_poly.type
_entity_poly.pdbx_seq_one_letter_code
_entity_poly.pdbx_strand_id
1 'polypeptide(L)' 'RRYPAARAAFEAYLRAHPSGEKAPDALLKIGLCHQRMGDGMAARRAYERLRREHPQSVAARLASREDA' A
#
# COMPACT_ATOMS: atom_id res chain seq x y z
N ARG A 1 8.03 -11.12 -12.38
CA ARG A 1 7.34 -10.84 -11.09
C ARG A 1 5.89 -10.49 -11.37
N ARG A 2 4.90 -11.19 -10.79
CA ARG A 2 3.46 -10.96 -11.06
C ARG A 2 2.87 -9.90 -10.12
N TYR A 3 3.28 -8.63 -10.30
CA TYR A 3 2.79 -7.50 -9.50
C TYR A 3 1.27 -7.28 -9.56
N PRO A 4 0.58 -7.48 -10.71
CA PRO A 4 -0.87 -7.31 -10.79
C PRO A 4 -1.65 -8.29 -9.90
N ALA A 5 -1.19 -9.55 -9.83
CA ALA A 5 -1.83 -10.56 -8.99
C ALA A 5 -1.62 -10.28 -7.50
N ALA A 6 -0.42 -9.83 -7.11
CA ALA A 6 -0.14 -9.42 -5.73
C ALA A 6 -1.00 -8.23 -5.31
N ARG A 7 -1.12 -7.22 -6.18
CA ARG A 7 -2.00 -6.07 -5.97
C ARG A 7 -3.45 -6.50 -5.73
N ALA A 8 -3.99 -7.34 -6.60
CA ALA A 8 -5.37 -7.81 -6.49
C ALA A 8 -5.63 -8.58 -5.17
N ALA A 9 -4.67 -9.38 -4.72
CA ALA A 9 -4.74 -10.08 -3.44
C ALA A 9 -4.77 -9.13 -2.24
N PHE A 10 -3.89 -8.11 -2.23
CA PHE A 10 -3.88 -7.11 -1.16
C PHE A 10 -5.11 -6.21 -1.17
N GLU A 11 -5.63 -5.86 -2.34
CA GLU A 11 -6.90 -5.12 -2.47
C GLU A 11 -8.08 -5.95 -1.94
N ALA A 12 -8.11 -7.26 -2.25
CA ALA A 12 -9.14 -8.16 -1.72
C ALA A 12 -9.05 -8.26 -0.19
N TYR A 13 -7.83 -8.36 0.36
CA TYR A 13 -7.60 -8.35 1.80
C TYR A 13 -8.12 -7.06 2.44
N LEU A 14 -7.83 -5.89 1.87
CA LEU A 14 -8.31 -4.60 2.39
C LEU A 14 -9.84 -4.44 2.29
N ARG A 15 -10.48 -5.06 1.29
CA ARG A 15 -11.95 -5.09 1.20
C ARG A 15 -12.56 -5.96 2.30
N ALA A 16 -11.94 -7.11 2.61
CA ALA A 16 -12.41 -8.01 3.65
C ALA A 16 -12.06 -7.53 5.08
N HIS A 17 -10.92 -6.86 5.23
CA HIS A 17 -10.35 -6.44 6.51
C HIS A 17 -9.87 -4.98 6.45
N PRO A 18 -10.78 -4.00 6.28
CA PRO A 18 -10.42 -2.60 6.14
C PRO A 18 -9.70 -2.01 7.35
N SER A 19 -9.93 -2.57 8.54
CA SER A 19 -9.29 -2.16 9.80
C SER A 19 -8.49 -3.30 10.45
N GLY A 20 -8.11 -4.32 9.67
CA GLY A 20 -7.27 -5.40 10.16
C GLY A 20 -5.87 -4.91 10.54
N GLU A 21 -5.21 -5.59 11.47
CA GLU A 21 -3.86 -5.24 11.93
C GLU A 21 -2.84 -5.17 10.78
N LYS A 22 -3.06 -5.94 9.70
CA LYS A 22 -2.21 -5.98 8.51
C LYS A 22 -2.68 -5.06 7.37
N ALA A 23 -3.76 -4.30 7.57
CA ALA A 23 -4.20 -3.28 6.61
C ALA A 23 -3.08 -2.28 6.24
N PRO A 24 -2.29 -1.73 7.19
CA PRO A 24 -1.19 -0.85 6.85
C PRO A 24 -0.12 -1.51 5.95
N ASP A 25 0.22 -2.78 6.22
CA ASP A 25 1.20 -3.51 5.40
C ASP A 25 0.67 -3.83 4.00
N ALA A 26 -0.63 -4.14 3.88
CA ALA A 26 -1.26 -4.37 2.59
C ALA A 26 -1.25 -3.10 1.72
N LEU A 27 -1.55 -1.93 2.30
CA LEU A 27 -1.48 -0.65 1.60
C LEU A 27 -0.06 -0.31 1.14
N LEU A 28 0.96 -0.55 1.97
CA LEU A 28 2.36 -0.37 1.60
C LEU A 28 2.73 -1.25 0.40
N LYS A 29 2.35 -2.53 0.44
CA LYS A 29 2.64 -3.48 -0.64
C LYS A 29 1.91 -3.14 -1.94
N ILE A 30 0.69 -2.60 -1.87
CA ILE A 30 -0.02 -2.09 -3.05
C ILE A 30 0.75 -0.93 -3.67
N GLY A 31 1.20 0.04 -2.87
CA GLY A 31 2.00 1.16 -3.35
C GLY A 31 3.30 0.71 -4.03
N LEU A 32 4.01 -0.22 -3.39
CA LEU A 32 5.23 -0.82 -3.95
C LEU A 32 4.95 -1.56 -5.27
N CYS A 33 3.83 -2.29 -5.38
CA CYS A 33 3.46 -2.95 -6.64
C CYS A 33 3.25 -1.92 -7.76
N HIS A 34 2.53 -0.82 -7.49
CA HIS A 34 2.33 0.25 -8.46
C HIS A 34 3.63 0.91 -8.89
N GLN A 35 4.51 1.23 -7.93
CA GLN A 35 5.83 1.82 -8.22
C GLN A 35 6.67 0.90 -9.11
N ARG A 36 6.68 -0.41 -8.82
CA ARG A 36 7.38 -1.42 -9.64
C ARG A 36 6.74 -1.65 -11.01
N MET A 37 5.49 -1.26 -11.18
CA MET A 37 4.78 -1.28 -12.47
C MET A 37 4.94 0.03 -13.25
N GLY A 38 5.65 1.03 -12.72
CA GLY A 38 5.81 2.35 -13.34
C GLY A 38 4.63 3.30 -13.09
N ASP A 39 3.64 2.89 -12.29
CA ASP A 39 2.48 3.70 -11.95
C ASP A 39 2.73 4.50 -10.66
N GLY A 40 3.60 5.50 -10.75
CA GLY A 40 3.97 6.34 -9.61
C GLY A 40 2.78 7.09 -8.99
N MET A 41 1.79 7.48 -9.80
CA MET A 41 0.59 8.15 -9.30
C MET A 41 -0.24 7.22 -8.42
N ALA A 42 -0.47 5.97 -8.83
CA ALA A 42 -1.19 5.02 -8.00
C ALA A 42 -0.39 4.61 -6.75
N ALA A 43 0.94 4.52 -6.86
CA ALA A 43 1.81 4.28 -5.71
C ALA A 43 1.63 5.37 -4.65
N ARG A 44 1.71 6.63 -5.07
CA ARG A 44 1.54 7.79 -4.18
C ARG A 44 0.17 7.83 -3.53
N ARG A 45 -0.91 7.55 -4.27
CA ARG A 45 -2.26 7.45 -3.68
C ARG A 45 -2.34 6.36 -2.59
N ALA A 46 -1.69 5.21 -2.79
CA ALA A 46 -1.67 4.15 -1.79
C ALA A 46 -0.88 4.57 -0.53
N TYR A 47 0.27 5.24 -0.72
CA TYR A 47 1.09 5.78 0.38
C TYR A 47 0.40 6.90 1.14
N GLU A 48 -0.27 7.84 0.46
CA GLU A 48 -1.08 8.88 1.07
C GLU A 48 -2.22 8.29 1.90
N ARG A 49 -2.92 7.30 1.34
CA ARG A 49 -3.98 6.58 2.04
C ARG A 49 -3.44 5.91 3.31
N LEU A 50 -2.29 5.25 3.22
CA LEU A 50 -1.63 4.61 4.34
C LEU A 50 -1.24 5.62 5.45
N ARG A 51 -0.70 6.78 5.08
CA ARG A 51 -0.36 7.84 6.03
C ARG A 51 -1.60 8.44 6.70
N ARG A 52 -2.72 8.54 5.96
CA ARG A 52 -3.99 9.08 6.49
C ARG A 52 -4.70 8.08 7.41
N GLU A 53 -4.78 6.81 7.01
CA GLU A 53 -5.54 5.79 7.73
C GLU A 53 -4.73 5.13 8.85
N HIS A 54 -3.40 5.05 8.72
CA HIS A 54 -2.51 4.43 9.72
C HIS A 54 -1.25 5.27 10.00
N PRO A 55 -1.38 6.54 10.43
CA PRO A 55 -0.25 7.46 10.61
C PRO A 55 0.83 6.96 11.59
N GLN A 56 0.45 6.15 12.58
CA GLN A 56 1.36 5.64 13.61
C GLN A 56 2.03 4.30 13.23
N SER A 57 1.63 3.69 12.11
CA SER A 57 2.17 2.40 11.68
C SER A 57 3.61 2.52 11.17
N VAL A 58 4.39 1.45 11.35
CA VAL A 58 5.73 1.34 10.73
C VAL A 58 5.62 1.45 9.21
N ALA A 59 4.58 0.87 8.62
CA ALA A 59 4.30 0.94 7.20
C ALA A 59 4.14 2.40 6.71
N ALA A 60 3.46 3.27 7.45
CA ALA A 60 3.32 4.68 7.07
C ALA A 60 4.67 5.42 7.08
N ARG A 61 5.57 5.10 8.02
CA ARG A 61 6.93 5.65 8.02
C ARG A 61 7.75 5.15 6.84
N LEU A 62 7.60 3.88 6.47
CA LEU A 62 8.25 3.30 5.29
C LEU A 62 7.71 3.92 4.00
N ALA A 63 6.39 4.11 3.90
CA ALA A 63 5.75 4.71 2.73
C ALA A 63 6.31 6.11 2.42
N SER A 64 6.57 6.93 3.43
CA SER A 64 7.23 8.24 3.23
C SER A 64 8.64 8.14 2.67
N ARG A 65 9.37 7.03 2.90
CA ARG A 65 10.70 6.79 2.33
C ARG A 65 10.63 6.32 0.88
N GLU A 66 9.61 5.53 0.55
CA GLU A 66 9.42 4.97 -0.80
C GLU A 66 8.75 5.96 -1.77
N ASP A 67 8.02 6.96 -1.26
CA ASP A 67 7.36 8.06 -1.99
C ASP A 67 8.29 9.27 -2.25
N ALA A 68 9.52 9.22 -1.73
CA ALA A 68 10.55 10.26 -1.87
C ALA A 68 11.44 10.00 -3.09
#